data_AF-A0A1Q5HMK4-F1
#
_entry.id   AF-A0A1Q5HMK4-F1
#
_cell.length_a   1.000
_cell.length_b   1.000
_cell.length_c   1.000
_cell.angle_alpha   90.00
_cell.angle_beta   90.00
_cell.angle_gamma   90.00
#
_symmetry.space_group_name_H-M   'P 1'
#
loop_
_entity.id
_entity.type
_entity.pdbx_description
1 polymer ?
#
loop_
_entity_poly.entity_id
_entity_poly.type
_entity_poly.pdbx_seq_one_letter_code
_entity_poly.pdbx_strand_id
1 'polypeptide(L)'
;MSDRLWFRVDDVLPLAEHAASTGAHRRTRQQYRAGVPDQAALIWSHDIDGDWLSSNGVPRWYDTDGADHRVRAETWTHTATGATGNPIPTDDGHGFLPLHTEHLDGRRDLLDLLRYARRHGMRWFGLHPDPASDVRYRIVRSRGDITPPLATWTPATVTCDVVGGGAYRAMVATGYTTLSRAGVLCRFPRFAVQRMAAHLDALHPGDMSGEHPRLRFDGDEVTVEWEDDDGLGSRWVEDDRVVPDANRCYALGAYQWPWTLVASEATTRAAEPEGRSR
;
A
#
# COMPACT_ATOMS: atom_id res chain seq x y z
N MET A 1 -11.78 -4.82 11.69
CA MET A 1 -11.44 -3.51 11.09
C MET A 1 -10.19 -3.02 11.79
N SER A 2 -9.36 -2.24 11.10
CA SER A 2 -8.13 -1.72 11.69
C SER A 2 -8.45 -0.62 12.70
N ASP A 3 -7.66 -0.54 13.77
CA ASP A 3 -7.61 0.63 14.66
C ASP A 3 -6.70 1.73 14.09
N ARG A 4 -6.02 1.47 12.96
CA ARG A 4 -4.95 2.30 12.42
C ARG A 4 -5.07 2.55 10.93
N LEU A 5 -4.57 3.71 10.53
CA LEU A 5 -4.26 4.04 9.15
C LEU A 5 -2.86 3.50 8.84
N TRP A 6 -2.72 2.75 7.76
CA TRP A 6 -1.47 2.07 7.42
C TRP A 6 -0.86 2.65 6.16
N PHE A 7 0.44 2.93 6.23
CA PHE A 7 1.22 3.50 5.15
C PHE A 7 2.51 2.70 5.00
N ARG A 8 3.11 2.75 3.80
CA ARG A 8 4.45 2.20 3.58
C ARG A 8 5.48 3.13 4.21
N VAL A 9 6.46 2.56 4.89
CA VAL A 9 7.56 3.32 5.48
C VAL A 9 8.37 4.02 4.39
N ASP A 10 8.56 3.35 3.25
CA ASP A 10 9.34 3.89 2.13
C ASP A 10 8.66 5.08 1.44
N ASP A 11 7.34 5.21 1.57
CA ASP A 11 6.59 6.38 1.07
C ASP A 11 6.52 7.51 2.12
N VAL A 12 6.38 7.17 3.40
CA VAL A 12 6.24 8.16 4.48
C VAL A 12 7.56 8.80 4.87
N LEU A 13 8.66 8.04 4.88
CA LEU A 13 9.96 8.57 5.29
C LEU A 13 10.43 9.74 4.39
N PRO A 14 10.32 9.70 3.05
CA PRO A 14 10.62 10.85 2.22
C PRO A 14 9.84 12.11 2.60
N LEU A 15 8.54 12.01 2.91
CA LEU A 15 7.73 13.16 3.37
C LEU A 15 8.30 13.77 4.66
N ALA A 16 8.73 12.90 5.58
CA ALA A 16 9.29 13.30 6.86
C ALA A 16 10.67 13.96 6.69
N GLU A 17 11.54 13.38 5.87
CA GLU A 17 12.86 13.95 5.54
C GLU A 17 12.71 15.31 4.85
N HIS A 18 11.75 15.44 3.92
CA HIS A 18 11.41 16.73 3.31
C HIS A 18 11.04 17.76 4.38
N ALA A 19 10.08 17.47 5.26
CA ALA A 19 9.65 18.41 6.31
C ALA A 19 10.81 18.81 7.24
N ALA A 20 11.67 17.85 7.60
CA ALA A 20 12.81 18.07 8.48
C ALA A 20 13.91 18.92 7.83
N SER A 21 14.08 18.81 6.51
CA SER A 21 15.12 19.53 5.77
C SER A 21 14.75 20.97 5.40
N THR A 22 13.46 21.32 5.40
CA THR A 22 13.00 22.66 5.03
C THR A 22 13.23 23.68 6.15
N GLY A 23 13.58 24.92 5.78
CA GLY A 23 13.81 26.01 6.73
C GLY A 23 12.54 26.74 7.21
N ALA A 24 11.38 26.44 6.63
CA ALA A 24 10.10 27.01 7.01
C ALA A 24 8.98 25.97 6.90
N HIS A 25 7.92 26.14 7.70
CA HIS A 25 6.85 25.17 7.84
C HIS A 25 5.48 25.82 7.76
N ARG A 26 4.54 25.16 7.09
CA ARG A 26 3.14 25.56 7.07
C ARG A 26 2.49 25.14 8.38
N ARG A 27 1.96 26.12 9.11
CA ARG A 27 1.19 25.87 10.31
C ARG A 27 -0.21 25.34 9.98
N THR A 28 -0.61 24.24 10.61
CA THR A 28 -1.97 23.71 10.45
C THR A 28 -2.93 24.32 11.47
N ARG A 29 -4.23 24.30 11.19
CA ARG A 29 -5.26 24.75 12.14
C ARG A 29 -5.19 23.99 13.46
N GLN A 30 -4.91 22.68 13.41
CA GLN A 30 -4.77 21.85 14.60
C GLN A 30 -3.51 22.18 15.40
N GLN A 31 -2.38 22.40 14.73
CA GLN A 31 -1.16 22.85 15.40
C GLN A 31 -1.36 24.21 16.10
N TYR A 32 -2.09 25.12 15.46
CA TYR A 32 -2.48 26.40 16.06
C TYR A 32 -3.37 26.20 17.29
N ARG A 33 -4.42 25.35 17.19
CA ARG A 33 -5.31 25.02 18.31
C ARG A 33 -4.56 24.36 19.48
N ALA A 34 -3.57 23.53 19.18
CA ALA A 34 -2.75 22.85 20.18
C ALA A 34 -1.71 23.78 20.85
N GLY A 35 -1.57 25.03 20.40
CA GLY A 35 -0.58 25.98 20.95
C GLY A 35 0.87 25.57 20.69
N VAL A 36 1.10 24.69 19.72
CA VAL A 36 2.42 24.11 19.42
C VAL A 36 3.20 25.07 18.50
N PRO A 37 4.52 25.29 18.73
CA PRO A 37 5.36 26.14 17.88
C PRO A 37 5.45 25.60 16.45
N ASP A 38 5.84 26.47 15.52
CA ASP A 38 6.15 26.06 14.14
C ASP A 38 7.35 25.10 14.15
N GLN A 39 7.17 23.92 13.56
CA GLN A 39 8.16 22.85 13.53
C GLN A 39 7.87 21.87 12.39
N ALA A 40 8.86 21.05 12.07
CA ALA A 40 8.75 19.97 11.08
C ALA A 40 7.73 18.91 11.53
N ALA A 41 6.82 18.57 10.62
CA ALA A 41 5.75 17.62 10.89
C ALA A 41 5.19 16.97 9.62
N LEU A 42 4.52 15.84 9.82
CA LEU A 42 3.58 15.31 8.84
C LEU A 42 2.17 15.84 9.14
N ILE A 43 1.43 16.11 8.07
CA ILE A 43 0.03 16.51 8.11
C ILE A 43 -0.79 15.28 7.71
N TRP A 44 -1.69 14.85 8.60
CA TRP A 44 -2.74 13.89 8.27
C TRP A 44 -3.99 14.63 7.80
N SER A 45 -4.63 14.13 6.75
CA SER A 45 -5.89 14.66 6.24
C SER A 45 -6.77 13.56 5.70
N HIS A 46 -8.07 13.73 5.86
CA HIS A 46 -9.12 12.88 5.32
C HIS A 46 -9.90 13.66 4.27
N ASP A 47 -10.10 13.06 3.10
CA ASP A 47 -10.96 13.58 2.05
C ASP A 47 -11.81 12.45 1.42
N ILE A 48 -12.57 12.79 0.37
CA ILE A 48 -13.44 11.83 -0.32
C ILE A 48 -12.68 10.67 -0.96
N ASP A 49 -11.39 10.87 -1.25
CA ASP A 49 -10.53 9.89 -1.89
C ASP A 49 -9.74 9.08 -0.86
N GLY A 50 -9.76 9.46 0.43
CA GLY A 50 -9.29 8.63 1.55
C GLY A 50 -8.48 9.39 2.59
N ASP A 51 -7.64 8.65 3.30
CA ASP A 51 -6.74 9.20 4.31
C ASP A 51 -5.34 9.39 3.75
N TRP A 52 -4.74 10.54 4.02
CA TRP A 52 -3.49 10.98 3.39
C TRP A 52 -2.50 11.51 4.42
N LEU A 53 -1.22 11.33 4.12
CA LEU A 53 -0.10 12.01 4.76
C LEU A 53 0.60 12.93 3.76
N SER A 54 1.01 14.10 4.23
CA SER A 54 1.81 15.05 3.46
C SER A 54 2.82 15.77 4.34
N SER A 55 3.83 16.38 3.73
CA SER A 55 4.84 17.18 4.41
C SER A 55 4.31 18.60 4.69
N ASN A 56 4.64 19.18 5.86
CA ASN A 56 4.38 20.59 6.13
C ASN A 56 5.51 21.55 5.70
N GLY A 57 6.58 21.04 5.07
CA GLY A 57 7.74 21.83 4.68
C GLY A 57 7.45 22.86 3.58
N VAL A 58 8.24 23.93 3.56
CA VAL A 58 8.22 25.00 2.54
C VAL A 58 9.61 25.16 1.90
N PRO A 59 9.75 25.14 0.56
CA PRO A 59 8.68 25.02 -0.45
C PRO A 59 7.93 23.69 -0.36
N ARG A 60 6.68 23.67 -0.87
CA ARG A 60 5.91 22.42 -0.89
C ARG A 60 6.52 21.44 -1.88
N TRP A 61 6.36 20.17 -1.59
CA TRP A 61 6.66 19.10 -2.53
C TRP A 61 5.45 18.86 -3.42
N TYR A 62 5.66 18.95 -4.73
CA TYR A 62 4.66 18.67 -5.75
C TYR A 62 5.01 17.41 -6.54
N ASP A 63 3.99 16.68 -6.96
CA ASP A 63 4.09 15.63 -7.96
C ASP A 63 4.30 16.20 -9.37
N THR A 64 4.57 15.32 -10.34
CA THR A 64 4.86 15.71 -11.74
C THR A 64 3.70 16.48 -12.39
N ASP A 65 2.47 16.24 -11.94
CA ASP A 65 1.26 16.92 -12.39
C ASP A 65 1.01 18.27 -11.69
N GLY A 66 1.88 18.65 -10.75
CA GLY A 66 1.77 19.88 -9.96
C GLY A 66 0.82 19.80 -8.77
N ALA A 67 0.27 18.62 -8.45
CA ALA A 67 -0.49 18.40 -7.22
C ALA A 67 0.43 18.34 -6.00
N ASP A 68 -0.07 18.72 -4.81
CA ASP A 68 0.69 18.57 -3.55
C ASP A 68 1.01 17.06 -3.34
N HIS A 69 2.29 16.73 -3.21
CA HIS A 69 2.73 15.35 -3.02
C HIS A 69 2.21 14.80 -1.68
N ARG A 70 1.51 13.67 -1.76
CA ARG A 70 0.84 13.03 -0.61
C ARG A 70 0.80 11.51 -0.77
N VAL A 71 0.85 10.84 0.37
CA VAL A 71 0.83 9.37 0.45
C VAL A 71 -0.49 8.91 1.04
N ARG A 72 -1.15 7.96 0.38
CA ARG A 72 -2.45 7.43 0.81
C ARG A 72 -2.29 6.32 1.83
N ALA A 73 -3.20 6.25 2.79
CA ALA A 73 -3.34 5.07 3.65
C ALA A 73 -3.88 3.89 2.83
N GLU A 74 -3.18 2.76 2.86
CA GLU A 74 -3.52 1.59 2.09
C GLU A 74 -4.57 0.73 2.79
N THR A 75 -5.68 0.48 2.08
CA THR A 75 -6.81 -0.27 2.63
C THR A 75 -7.75 -0.77 1.55
N TRP A 76 -8.60 -1.73 1.91
CA TRP A 76 -9.67 -2.22 1.04
C TRP A 76 -10.86 -1.27 1.09
N THR A 77 -11.64 -1.24 0.01
CA THR A 77 -12.92 -0.52 -0.06
C THR A 77 -14.02 -1.47 -0.52
N HIS A 78 -15.15 -1.49 0.18
CA HIS A 78 -16.36 -2.20 -0.22
C HIS A 78 -17.10 -1.38 -1.28
N THR A 79 -17.30 -1.93 -2.46
CA THR A 79 -17.77 -1.19 -3.65
C THR A 79 -19.21 -0.70 -3.51
N ALA A 80 -20.07 -1.45 -2.82
CA ALA A 80 -21.48 -1.10 -2.70
C ALA A 80 -21.77 -0.05 -1.62
N THR A 81 -21.00 -0.05 -0.52
CA THR A 81 -21.26 0.83 0.64
C THR A 81 -20.22 1.95 0.80
N GLY A 82 -19.09 1.87 0.10
CA GLY A 82 -17.94 2.75 0.31
C GLY A 82 -17.18 2.50 1.62
N ALA A 83 -17.59 1.51 2.42
CA ALA A 83 -16.92 1.19 3.67
C ALA A 83 -15.46 0.77 3.41
N THR A 84 -14.53 1.30 4.20
CA THR A 84 -13.11 0.98 4.06
C THR A 84 -12.60 0.22 5.29
N GLY A 85 -11.40 -0.34 5.20
CA GLY A 85 -10.74 -0.95 6.35
C GLY A 85 -10.16 0.06 7.35
N ASN A 86 -10.16 1.35 7.00
CA ASN A 86 -9.64 2.42 7.84
C ASN A 86 -10.58 2.72 9.02
N PRO A 87 -10.03 3.11 10.19
CA PRO A 87 -10.84 3.62 11.28
C PRO A 87 -11.59 4.89 10.86
N ILE A 88 -12.82 5.04 11.34
CA ILE A 88 -13.63 6.25 11.11
C ILE A 88 -13.04 7.38 11.97
N PRO A 89 -12.66 8.53 11.40
CA PRO A 89 -12.18 9.66 12.18
C PRO A 89 -13.23 10.14 13.19
N THR A 90 -12.81 10.47 14.41
CA THR A 90 -13.69 11.00 15.48
C THR A 90 -13.79 12.53 15.48
N ASP A 91 -12.96 13.22 14.68
CA ASP A 91 -12.88 14.69 14.54
C ASP A 91 -12.92 15.07 13.05
N ASP A 92 -12.66 16.34 12.70
CA ASP A 92 -12.58 16.93 11.35
C ASP A 92 -11.67 16.16 10.33
N GLY A 93 -11.09 15.01 10.70
CA GLY A 93 -10.31 14.15 9.81
C GLY A 93 -8.92 14.68 9.50
N HIS A 94 -8.44 15.64 10.28
CA HIS A 94 -7.11 16.21 10.12
C HIS A 94 -6.21 15.86 11.32
N GLY A 95 -4.91 15.89 11.11
CA GLY A 95 -3.90 15.58 12.11
C GLY A 95 -2.62 16.37 11.92
N PHE A 96 -1.91 16.56 13.02
CA PHE A 96 -0.54 17.05 13.03
C PHE A 96 0.35 16.06 13.79
N LEU A 97 1.45 15.65 13.16
CA LEU A 97 2.41 14.66 13.66
C LEU A 97 3.81 15.31 13.73
N PRO A 98 4.20 15.89 14.88
CA PRO A 98 5.53 16.49 15.04
C PRO A 98 6.63 15.44 14.81
N LEU A 99 7.71 15.82 14.11
CA LEU A 99 8.80 14.89 13.80
C LEU A 99 9.80 14.72 14.96
N HIS A 100 10.08 15.79 15.69
CA HIS A 100 11.14 15.85 16.71
C HIS A 100 10.65 15.87 18.16
N THR A 101 9.34 15.68 18.37
CA THR A 101 8.80 15.54 19.72
C THR A 101 9.07 14.12 20.19
N GLU A 102 9.83 13.99 21.29
CA GLU A 102 10.09 12.70 21.93
C GLU A 102 8.78 11.98 22.27
N HIS A 103 8.77 10.66 22.11
CA HIS A 103 7.60 9.87 22.49
C HIS A 103 7.45 9.84 24.02
N LEU A 104 6.21 9.70 24.52
CA LEU A 104 5.90 9.72 25.95
C LEU A 104 6.63 8.63 26.76
N ASP A 105 7.09 7.56 26.10
CA ASP A 105 7.87 6.47 26.70
C ASP A 105 9.40 6.71 26.67
N GLY A 106 9.86 7.90 26.28
CA GLY A 106 11.28 8.28 26.19
C GLY A 106 12.03 7.66 25.02
N ARG A 107 11.33 7.08 24.04
CA ARG A 107 11.94 6.51 22.83
C ARG A 107 12.01 7.54 21.70
N ARG A 108 12.76 7.15 20.65
CA ARG A 108 13.05 7.86 19.39
C ARG A 108 11.90 8.76 18.95
N ASP A 109 12.24 9.95 18.47
CA ASP A 109 11.29 10.82 17.78
C ASP A 109 10.73 10.13 16.51
N LEU A 110 9.68 10.70 15.92
CA LEU A 110 8.99 10.07 14.78
C LEU A 110 9.92 9.93 13.57
N LEU A 111 10.80 10.90 13.31
CA LEU A 111 11.74 10.82 12.20
C LEU A 111 12.76 9.70 12.41
N ASP A 112 13.34 9.60 13.60
CA ASP A 112 14.28 8.55 13.96
C ASP A 112 13.63 7.17 14.01
N LEU A 113 12.35 7.09 14.37
CA LEU A 113 11.55 5.87 14.28
C LEU A 113 11.39 5.41 12.84
N LEU A 114 11.05 6.30 11.90
CA LEU A 114 10.92 5.98 10.48
C LEU A 114 12.28 5.59 9.86
N ARG A 115 13.36 6.32 10.19
CA ARG A 115 14.73 5.97 9.77
C ARG A 115 15.18 4.62 10.34
N TYR A 116 14.80 4.31 11.58
CA TYR A 116 15.03 3.00 12.18
C TYR A 116 14.23 1.92 11.45
N ALA A 117 12.94 2.15 11.20
CA ALA A 117 12.06 1.23 10.50
C ALA A 117 12.66 0.81 9.15
N ARG A 118 13.05 1.79 8.31
CA ARG A 118 13.66 1.51 7.00
C ARG A 118 14.95 0.69 7.11
N ARG A 119 15.85 1.06 8.03
CA ARG A 119 17.13 0.34 8.24
C ARG A 119 16.96 -1.10 8.71
N HIS A 120 15.87 -1.39 9.43
CA HIS A 120 15.60 -2.70 10.01
C HIS A 120 14.55 -3.49 9.23
N GLY A 121 14.22 -3.08 7.99
CA GLY A 121 13.30 -3.81 7.11
C GLY A 121 11.86 -3.84 7.61
N MET A 122 11.46 -2.86 8.43
CA MET A 122 10.07 -2.68 8.81
C MET A 122 9.37 -1.87 7.73
N ARG A 123 8.28 -2.42 7.16
CA ARG A 123 7.67 -1.90 5.93
C ARG A 123 6.45 -1.04 6.15
N TRP A 124 5.82 -1.16 7.31
CA TRP A 124 4.53 -0.54 7.57
C TRP A 124 4.58 0.42 8.76
N PHE A 125 4.06 1.62 8.53
CA PHE A 125 3.78 2.63 9.53
C PHE A 125 2.27 2.73 9.78
N GLY A 126 1.87 2.47 11.01
CA GLY A 126 0.49 2.51 11.48
C GLY A 126 0.24 3.72 12.37
N LEU A 127 -0.64 4.61 11.93
CA LEU A 127 -1.10 5.79 12.68
C LEU A 127 -2.43 5.50 13.34
N HIS A 128 -2.51 5.68 14.66
CA HIS A 128 -3.80 5.76 15.34
C HIS A 128 -4.40 7.16 15.13
N PRO A 129 -5.64 7.29 14.62
CA PRO A 129 -6.22 8.59 14.29
C PRO A 129 -6.57 9.43 15.54
N ASP A 130 -6.90 8.76 16.66
CA ASP A 130 -7.14 9.46 17.93
C ASP A 130 -5.84 10.06 18.49
N PRO A 131 -5.74 11.40 18.62
CA PRO A 131 -4.56 12.06 19.18
C PRO A 131 -4.33 11.75 20.66
N ALA A 132 -5.34 11.26 21.40
CA ALA A 132 -5.22 10.88 22.81
C ALA A 132 -4.70 9.44 23.01
N SER A 133 -4.47 8.67 21.94
CA SER A 133 -3.99 7.30 22.04
C SER A 133 -2.56 7.24 22.59
N ASP A 134 -2.37 6.46 23.66
CA ASP A 134 -1.05 6.21 24.28
C ASP A 134 -0.05 5.57 23.30
N VAL A 135 -0.54 4.85 22.28
CA VAL A 135 0.29 4.20 21.25
C VAL A 135 -0.07 4.79 19.88
N ARG A 136 0.26 6.07 19.70
CA ARG A 136 -0.11 6.82 18.49
C ARG A 136 0.50 6.25 17.22
N TYR A 137 1.70 5.68 17.30
CA TYR A 137 2.42 5.12 16.15
C TYR A 137 2.79 3.66 16.38
N ARG A 138 2.78 2.88 15.30
CA ARG A 138 3.24 1.50 15.30
C ARG A 138 4.03 1.22 14.03
N ILE A 139 5.20 0.61 14.17
CA ILE A 139 5.99 0.12 13.05
C ILE A 139 5.93 -1.41 13.06
N VAL A 140 5.63 -2.02 11.92
CA VAL A 140 5.63 -3.48 11.77
C VAL A 140 6.27 -3.92 10.47
N ARG A 141 6.77 -5.16 10.45
CA ARG A 141 7.29 -5.79 9.23
C ARG A 141 6.18 -6.17 8.26
N SER A 142 5.07 -6.69 8.78
CA SER A 142 3.88 -7.08 8.05
C SER A 142 2.63 -6.76 8.88
N ARG A 143 1.49 -6.50 8.22
CA ARG A 143 0.21 -6.23 8.86
C ARG A 143 -0.79 -7.36 8.58
N GLY A 144 -1.61 -7.72 9.56
CA GLY A 144 -2.54 -8.87 9.47
C GLY A 144 -3.96 -8.51 9.01
N ASP A 145 -4.27 -7.23 8.90
CA ASP A 145 -5.59 -6.69 8.55
C ASP A 145 -5.71 -6.33 7.05
N ILE A 146 -4.83 -6.90 6.21
CA ILE A 146 -4.82 -6.70 4.75
C ILE A 146 -6.14 -7.18 4.13
N THR A 147 -6.81 -8.18 4.71
CA THR A 147 -8.04 -8.73 4.14
C THR A 147 -9.29 -8.29 4.92
N PRO A 148 -10.41 -7.96 4.25
CA PRO A 148 -11.66 -7.70 4.93
C PRO A 148 -12.14 -8.93 5.71
N PRO A 149 -12.56 -8.78 6.97
CA PRO A 149 -12.88 -9.92 7.84
C PRO A 149 -14.14 -10.68 7.40
N LEU A 150 -15.04 -10.02 6.66
CA LEU A 150 -16.32 -10.57 6.21
C LEU A 150 -16.36 -10.82 4.69
N ALA A 151 -15.19 -10.81 4.04
CA ALA A 151 -15.12 -11.03 2.60
C ALA A 151 -15.56 -12.45 2.23
N THR A 152 -16.47 -12.55 1.28
CA THR A 152 -16.73 -13.79 0.55
C THR A 152 -15.67 -13.94 -0.54
N TRP A 153 -14.99 -15.08 -0.56
CA TRP A 153 -13.89 -15.35 -1.48
C TRP A 153 -14.34 -16.27 -2.60
N THR A 154 -14.23 -15.80 -3.84
CA THR A 154 -14.62 -16.55 -5.04
C THR A 154 -13.38 -16.90 -5.87
N PRO A 155 -13.20 -18.17 -6.27
CA PRO A 155 -12.11 -18.55 -7.17
C PRO A 155 -12.23 -17.82 -8.52
N ALA A 156 -11.13 -17.26 -9.00
CA ALA A 156 -11.05 -16.61 -10.31
C ALA A 156 -9.64 -16.71 -10.90
N THR A 157 -9.49 -16.29 -12.15
CA THR A 157 -8.18 -16.06 -12.77
C THR A 157 -7.97 -14.56 -12.90
N VAL A 158 -6.81 -14.07 -12.44
CA VAL A 158 -6.45 -12.66 -12.44
C VAL A 158 -5.13 -12.43 -13.18
N THR A 159 -4.93 -11.22 -13.68
CA THR A 159 -3.69 -10.76 -14.30
C THR A 159 -3.32 -9.38 -13.76
N CYS A 160 -2.05 -9.03 -13.88
CA CYS A 160 -1.54 -7.70 -13.57
C CYS A 160 -0.28 -7.45 -14.39
N ASP A 161 -0.25 -6.33 -15.10
CA ASP A 161 0.88 -5.98 -15.98
C ASP A 161 2.16 -5.72 -15.19
N VAL A 162 2.04 -5.29 -13.92
CA VAL A 162 3.17 -5.11 -13.00
C VAL A 162 3.97 -6.41 -12.78
N VAL A 163 3.33 -7.57 -12.91
CA VAL A 163 3.97 -8.90 -12.77
C VAL A 163 4.05 -9.63 -14.12
N GLY A 164 4.22 -8.88 -15.20
CA GLY A 164 4.41 -9.42 -16.55
C GLY A 164 3.13 -9.94 -17.22
N GLY A 165 1.95 -9.52 -16.75
CA GLY A 165 0.68 -9.82 -17.43
C GLY A 165 0.28 -11.31 -17.40
N GLY A 166 0.94 -12.12 -16.58
CA GLY A 166 0.60 -13.53 -16.43
C GLY A 166 -0.81 -13.74 -15.86
N ALA A 167 -1.50 -14.77 -16.34
CA ALA A 167 -2.76 -15.20 -15.74
C ALA A 167 -2.47 -16.07 -14.51
N TYR A 168 -3.14 -15.85 -13.37
CA TYR A 168 -2.93 -16.60 -12.12
C TYR A 168 -4.24 -16.97 -11.44
N ARG A 169 -4.29 -18.17 -10.86
CA ARG A 169 -5.44 -18.59 -10.05
C ARG A 169 -5.40 -17.88 -8.70
N ALA A 170 -6.50 -17.23 -8.35
CA ALA A 170 -6.64 -16.49 -7.11
C ALA A 170 -8.00 -16.74 -6.47
N MET A 171 -8.12 -16.35 -5.20
CA MET A 171 -9.38 -16.11 -4.55
C MET A 171 -9.61 -14.60 -4.53
N VAL A 172 -10.71 -14.13 -5.12
CA VAL A 172 -11.07 -12.72 -5.20
C VAL A 172 -12.11 -12.39 -4.13
N ALA A 173 -11.93 -11.29 -3.39
CA ALA A 173 -12.91 -10.82 -2.42
C ALA A 173 -14.07 -10.12 -3.13
N THR A 174 -15.22 -10.79 -3.20
CA THR A 174 -16.41 -10.29 -3.90
C THR A 174 -16.92 -9.01 -3.27
N GLY A 175 -17.12 -7.96 -4.07
CA GLY A 175 -17.59 -6.66 -3.61
C GLY A 175 -16.52 -5.77 -2.99
N TYR A 176 -15.24 -6.16 -3.07
CA TYR A 176 -14.12 -5.37 -2.56
C TYR A 176 -13.15 -4.99 -3.67
N THR A 177 -12.61 -3.78 -3.57
CA THR A 177 -11.61 -3.24 -4.48
C THR A 177 -10.41 -2.69 -3.70
N THR A 178 -9.28 -2.62 -4.40
CA THR A 178 -8.04 -1.96 -4.01
C THR A 178 -7.67 -0.96 -5.09
N LEU A 179 -7.01 0.16 -4.75
CA LEU A 179 -6.50 1.16 -5.70
C LEU A 179 -7.54 1.69 -6.71
N SER A 180 -7.90 2.98 -6.62
CA SER A 180 -8.71 3.69 -7.63
C SER A 180 -9.96 2.95 -8.18
N ARG A 181 -10.56 2.05 -7.37
CA ARG A 181 -11.76 1.25 -7.68
C ARG A 181 -11.66 0.27 -8.86
N ALA A 182 -10.52 0.19 -9.55
CA ALA A 182 -10.34 -0.65 -10.73
C ALA A 182 -9.72 -2.03 -10.40
N GLY A 183 -8.88 -2.09 -9.37
CA GLY A 183 -8.23 -3.33 -8.95
C GLY A 183 -9.15 -4.22 -8.12
N VAL A 184 -9.03 -5.54 -8.29
CA VAL A 184 -9.69 -6.53 -7.43
C VAL A 184 -8.80 -6.93 -6.26
N LEU A 185 -9.38 -7.06 -5.07
CA LEU A 185 -8.64 -7.59 -3.93
C LEU A 185 -8.50 -9.11 -4.06
N CYS A 186 -7.25 -9.58 -4.13
CA CYS A 186 -6.93 -10.99 -4.36
C CYS A 186 -6.11 -11.58 -3.21
N ARG A 187 -6.25 -12.89 -3.01
CA ARG A 187 -5.30 -13.71 -2.27
C ARG A 187 -4.98 -14.97 -3.05
N PHE A 188 -3.75 -15.44 -2.95
CA PHE A 188 -3.21 -16.51 -3.79
C PHE A 188 -2.86 -17.72 -2.93
N PRO A 189 -3.31 -18.93 -3.29
CA PRO A 189 -2.80 -20.14 -2.65
C PRO A 189 -1.31 -20.33 -2.98
N ARG A 190 -0.56 -21.02 -2.12
CA ARG A 190 0.90 -21.21 -2.27
C ARG A 190 1.34 -21.65 -3.67
N PHE A 191 0.64 -22.60 -4.29
CA PHE A 191 0.99 -23.08 -5.63
C PHE A 191 0.90 -21.97 -6.71
N ALA A 192 -0.04 -21.05 -6.57
CA ALA A 192 -0.20 -19.95 -7.51
C ALA A 192 0.94 -18.94 -7.35
N VAL A 193 1.37 -18.69 -6.10
CA VAL A 193 2.55 -17.87 -5.80
C VAL A 193 3.83 -18.52 -6.35
N GLN A 194 4.00 -19.83 -6.19
CA GLN A 194 5.14 -20.54 -6.76
C GLN A 194 5.18 -20.44 -8.29
N ARG A 195 4.02 -20.54 -8.95
CA ARG A 195 3.93 -20.34 -10.40
C ARG A 195 4.24 -18.89 -10.80
N MET A 196 3.79 -17.92 -10.02
CA MET A 196 4.08 -16.51 -10.23
C MET A 196 5.58 -16.22 -10.08
N ALA A 197 6.22 -16.72 -9.03
CA ALA A 197 7.66 -16.61 -8.84
C ALA A 197 8.45 -17.22 -10.01
N ALA A 198 8.09 -18.44 -10.43
CA ALA A 198 8.73 -19.08 -11.57
C ALA A 198 8.50 -18.35 -12.91
N HIS A 199 7.33 -17.71 -13.08
CA HIS A 199 7.08 -16.86 -14.24
C HIS A 199 8.00 -15.64 -14.24
N LEU A 200 8.08 -14.92 -13.10
CA LEU A 200 8.90 -13.73 -12.96
C LEU A 200 10.40 -14.03 -13.11
N ASP A 201 10.89 -15.12 -12.53
CA ASP A 201 12.29 -15.57 -12.69
C ASP A 201 12.63 -15.96 -14.14
N ALA A 202 11.64 -16.23 -14.99
CA ALA A 202 11.83 -16.62 -16.39
C ALA A 202 11.72 -15.43 -17.37
N LEU A 203 11.38 -14.23 -16.90
CA LEU A 203 11.35 -13.03 -17.73
C LEU A 203 12.80 -12.60 -18.04
N HIS A 204 13.03 -12.25 -19.30
CA HIS A 204 14.32 -11.76 -19.80
C HIS A 204 14.34 -10.23 -19.87
N PRO A 205 15.54 -9.61 -19.90
CA PRO A 205 15.67 -8.18 -20.20
C PRO A 205 14.95 -7.83 -21.51
N GLY A 206 13.95 -6.95 -21.43
CA GLY A 206 13.10 -6.54 -22.56
C GLY A 206 11.70 -7.17 -22.59
N ASP A 207 11.43 -8.20 -21.78
CA ASP A 207 10.08 -8.77 -21.62
C ASP A 207 9.16 -7.82 -20.81
N MET A 208 9.74 -6.91 -20.03
CA MET A 208 9.05 -5.81 -19.35
C MET A 208 9.78 -4.49 -19.54
N SER A 209 9.02 -3.40 -19.54
CA SER A 209 9.58 -2.06 -19.60
C SER A 209 10.07 -1.64 -18.21
N GLY A 210 11.38 -1.72 -17.99
CA GLY A 210 12.04 -1.22 -16.78
C GLY A 210 12.17 -2.24 -15.65
N GLU A 211 12.21 -1.74 -14.42
CA GLU A 211 12.34 -2.52 -13.19
C GLU A 211 11.18 -3.50 -12.99
N HIS A 212 11.48 -4.68 -12.44
CA HIS A 212 10.49 -5.75 -12.28
C HIS A 212 10.47 -6.35 -10.89
N PRO A 213 9.31 -6.86 -10.43
CA PRO A 213 9.23 -7.53 -9.16
C PRO A 213 9.73 -8.97 -9.27
N ARG A 214 10.24 -9.47 -8.16
CA ARG A 214 10.60 -10.86 -7.93
C ARG A 214 9.95 -11.36 -6.65
N LEU A 215 9.58 -12.64 -6.64
CA LEU A 215 8.99 -13.30 -5.49
C LEU A 215 9.90 -14.39 -4.95
N ARG A 216 10.18 -14.36 -3.65
CA ARG A 216 10.99 -15.38 -2.98
C ARG A 216 10.28 -15.90 -1.73
N PHE A 217 10.31 -17.21 -1.53
CA PHE A 217 9.88 -17.80 -0.27
C PHE A 217 11.00 -17.71 0.76
N ASP A 218 10.66 -17.21 1.95
CA ASP A 218 11.47 -17.27 3.16
C ASP A 218 10.66 -18.03 4.22
N GLY A 219 10.84 -19.35 4.24
CA GLY A 219 9.97 -20.27 4.98
C GLY A 219 8.51 -20.22 4.50
N ASP A 220 7.62 -19.81 5.41
CA ASP A 220 6.18 -19.64 5.16
C ASP A 220 5.82 -18.23 4.65
N GLU A 221 6.77 -17.29 4.65
CA GLU A 221 6.56 -15.92 4.17
C GLU A 221 6.99 -15.79 2.72
N VAL A 222 6.40 -14.80 2.03
CA VAL A 222 6.82 -14.42 0.68
C VAL A 222 7.39 -13.03 0.72
N THR A 223 8.64 -12.91 0.29
CA THR A 223 9.31 -11.62 0.08
C THR A 223 9.00 -11.15 -1.33
N VAL A 224 8.57 -9.90 -1.44
CA VAL A 224 8.40 -9.17 -2.69
C VAL A 224 9.62 -8.27 -2.83
N GLU A 225 10.44 -8.52 -3.84
CA GLU A 225 11.62 -7.73 -4.15
C GLU A 225 11.39 -6.96 -5.44
N TRP A 226 12.01 -5.80 -5.59
CA TRP A 226 12.07 -5.07 -6.84
C TRP A 226 13.52 -4.94 -7.28
N GLU A 227 13.73 -5.01 -8.59
CA GLU A 227 14.98 -4.60 -9.20
C GLU A 227 15.13 -3.08 -9.05
N ASP A 228 16.27 -2.65 -8.54
CA ASP A 228 16.73 -1.26 -8.47
C ASP A 228 17.94 -1.16 -9.39
N ASP A 229 17.79 -0.50 -10.54
CA ASP A 229 18.84 -0.29 -11.53
C ASP A 229 19.27 1.17 -11.57
N ASP A 230 20.47 1.46 -11.06
CA ASP A 230 21.04 2.81 -11.02
C ASP A 230 21.86 3.17 -12.27
N GLY A 231 21.82 2.32 -13.31
CA GLY A 231 22.60 2.45 -14.54
C GLY A 231 24.08 2.04 -14.40
N LEU A 232 24.56 1.77 -13.18
CA LEU A 232 25.89 1.21 -12.91
C LEU A 232 25.84 -0.26 -12.51
N GLY A 233 24.68 -0.71 -12.01
CA GLY A 233 24.33 -2.11 -11.82
C GLY A 233 22.92 -2.26 -11.27
N SER A 234 22.43 -3.50 -11.26
CA SER A 234 21.14 -3.81 -10.66
C SER A 234 21.30 -4.55 -9.33
N ARG A 235 20.40 -4.26 -8.40
CA ARG A 235 20.28 -4.96 -7.12
C ARG A 235 18.83 -5.26 -6.81
N TRP A 236 18.61 -6.28 -5.99
CA TRP A 236 17.29 -6.63 -5.48
C TRP A 236 17.04 -5.96 -4.14
N VAL A 237 15.95 -5.19 -4.06
CA VAL A 237 15.50 -4.52 -2.84
C VAL A 237 14.20 -5.15 -2.39
N GLU A 238 14.18 -5.74 -1.18
CA GLU A 238 12.91 -6.16 -0.56
C GLU A 238 12.04 -4.91 -0.43
N ASP A 239 10.85 -4.95 -1.03
CA ASP A 239 9.81 -3.96 -0.90
C ASP A 239 8.84 -4.44 0.18
N ASP A 240 8.16 -5.57 -0.02
CA ASP A 240 7.19 -6.07 0.93
C ASP A 240 7.46 -7.51 1.40
N ARG A 241 6.80 -7.88 2.49
CA ARG A 241 6.84 -9.23 3.04
C ARG A 241 5.47 -9.67 3.49
N VAL A 242 4.97 -10.68 2.80
CA VAL A 242 3.59 -11.16 2.91
C VAL A 242 3.55 -12.47 3.68
N VAL A 243 2.86 -12.43 4.82
CA VAL A 243 2.56 -13.62 5.63
C VAL A 243 1.24 -14.22 5.13
N PRO A 244 1.13 -15.55 5.05
CA PRO A 244 -0.12 -16.19 4.65
C PRO A 244 -1.21 -15.97 5.70
N ASP A 245 -2.45 -15.84 5.23
CA ASP A 245 -3.61 -15.81 6.11
C ASP A 245 -3.92 -17.19 6.71
N ALA A 246 -4.97 -17.25 7.54
CA ALA A 246 -5.43 -18.49 8.17
C ALA A 246 -5.77 -19.62 7.17
N ASN A 247 -6.05 -19.31 5.90
CA ASN A 247 -6.32 -20.26 4.83
C ASN A 247 -5.08 -20.56 3.97
N ARG A 248 -3.88 -20.19 4.44
CA ARG A 248 -2.60 -20.36 3.74
C ARG A 248 -2.54 -19.65 2.38
N CYS A 249 -3.27 -18.53 2.26
CA CYS A 249 -3.29 -17.70 1.08
C CYS A 249 -2.53 -16.38 1.30
N TYR A 250 -1.86 -15.88 0.27
CA TYR A 250 -0.99 -14.70 0.31
C TYR A 250 -1.67 -13.54 -0.42
N ALA A 251 -1.83 -12.39 0.22
CA ALA A 251 -2.40 -11.19 -0.40
C ALA A 251 -1.31 -10.37 -1.12
N LEU A 252 -0.71 -10.95 -2.15
CA LEU A 252 0.43 -10.35 -2.88
C LEU A 252 0.04 -9.08 -3.61
N GLY A 253 0.85 -8.03 -3.43
CA GLY A 253 0.62 -6.73 -4.05
C GLY A 253 -0.71 -6.09 -3.64
N ALA A 254 -1.29 -6.51 -2.50
CA ALA A 254 -2.49 -5.87 -2.00
C ALA A 254 -2.25 -4.36 -1.89
N TYR A 255 -3.12 -3.57 -2.52
CA TYR A 255 -3.06 -2.11 -2.57
C TYR A 255 -1.93 -1.49 -3.39
N GLN A 256 -1.10 -2.28 -4.05
CA GLN A 256 0.00 -1.77 -4.89
C GLN A 256 -0.10 -2.29 -6.33
N TRP A 257 -0.59 -3.52 -6.50
CA TRP A 257 -0.71 -4.15 -7.81
C TRP A 257 -2.16 -4.11 -8.29
N PRO A 258 -2.45 -3.51 -9.46
CA PRO A 258 -3.80 -3.43 -10.00
C PRO A 258 -4.21 -4.77 -10.60
N TRP A 259 -4.49 -5.77 -9.75
CA TRP A 259 -5.02 -7.05 -10.18
C TRP A 259 -6.35 -6.87 -10.90
N THR A 260 -6.51 -7.50 -12.06
CA THR A 260 -7.75 -7.48 -12.85
C THR A 260 -8.18 -8.90 -13.19
N LEU A 261 -9.48 -9.12 -13.38
CA LEU A 261 -10.00 -10.41 -13.81
C LEU A 261 -9.61 -10.68 -15.26
N VAL A 262 -9.12 -11.89 -15.54
CA VAL A 262 -9.00 -12.36 -16.93
C VAL A 262 -10.41 -12.67 -17.44
N ALA A 263 -10.78 -12.08 -18.57
CA ALA A 263 -12.06 -12.37 -19.20
C ALA A 263 -12.17 -13.88 -19.50
N SER A 264 -13.21 -14.53 -18.99
CA SER A 264 -13.46 -15.94 -19.31
C SER A 264 -13.98 -16.03 -20.74
N GLU A 265 -13.36 -16.86 -21.59
CA GLU A 265 -13.76 -17.09 -23.00
C GLU A 265 -15.19 -17.63 -23.19
N ALA A 266 -15.93 -17.88 -22.10
CA ALA A 266 -17.27 -18.44 -22.11
C ALA A 266 -18.35 -17.57 -22.79
N THR A 267 -18.07 -16.30 -23.10
CA THR A 267 -19.07 -15.39 -23.72
C THR A 267 -18.90 -15.22 -25.23
N THR A 268 -17.83 -15.72 -25.84
CA THR A 268 -17.59 -15.51 -27.29
C THR A 268 -18.20 -16.61 -28.17
N ARG A 269 -18.51 -17.80 -27.61
CA ARG A 269 -19.09 -18.92 -28.38
C ARG A 269 -20.62 -18.94 -28.48
N ALA A 270 -21.32 -17.97 -27.90
CA ALA A 270 -22.79 -17.90 -27.99
C ALA A 270 -23.31 -17.00 -29.13
N ALA A 271 -22.41 -16.44 -29.96
CA ALA A 271 -22.76 -15.52 -31.04
C ALA A 271 -22.35 -16.01 -32.45
N GLU A 272 -22.18 -17.32 -32.65
CA GLU A 272 -22.22 -17.91 -33.98
C GLU A 272 -23.59 -18.54 -34.21
N PRO A 273 -24.52 -17.87 -34.92
CA PRO A 273 -25.62 -18.60 -35.53
C PRO A 273 -25.02 -19.45 -36.66
N GLU A 274 -25.12 -20.77 -36.49
CA GLU A 274 -24.86 -21.76 -37.53
C GLU A 274 -25.51 -21.30 -38.85
N GLY A 275 -24.67 -21.12 -39.87
CA GLY A 275 -25.16 -20.99 -41.23
C GLY A 275 -25.87 -22.29 -41.64
N ARG A 276 -27.05 -22.15 -42.26
CA ARG A 276 -27.47 -23.09 -43.30
C ARG A 276 -28.13 -22.35 -44.45
N SER A 277 -27.43 -22.43 -45.57
CA SER A 277 -27.80 -22.05 -46.93
C SER A 277 -29.00 -22.85 -47.46
N ARG A 278 -29.90 -22.19 -48.21
CA ARG A 278 -30.06 -22.30 -49.67
C ARG A 278 -31.26 -21.47 -50.13
#